data_AF-A0A383TDT5-F1
#
_entry.id   AF-A0A383TDT5-F1
#
_cell.length_a   1.000
_cell.length_b   1.000
_cell.length_c   1.000
_cell.angle_alpha   90.00
_cell.angle_beta   90.00
_cell.angle_gamma   90.00
#
_symmetry.space_group_name_H-M   'P 1'
#
loop_
_entity.id
_entity.type
_entity.pdbx_description
1 polymer ?
#
loop_
_entity_poly.entity_id
_entity_poly.type
_entity_poly.pdbx_seq_one_letter_code
_entity_poly.pdbx_strand_id
1 'polypeptide(L)'
;MLKWKINKLETDLRLEKLLDLEELPEGEGIDNPIVLRLEDNIKQLTASLAEKEQAMKSLVMLIDRFKGLDNQILKMKYIEGLTLKEIAEKLIYSHQHIVNLHTSIIKAIALFE
;
A
#
# COMPACT_ATOMS: atom_id res chain seq x y z
N MET A 1 5.53 -4.35 -5.36
CA MET A 1 6.94 -3.88 -5.41
C MET A 1 7.60 -3.86 -4.04
N LEU A 2 7.01 -3.25 -2.99
CA LEU A 2 7.61 -3.19 -1.64
C LEU A 2 7.83 -4.55 -0.98
N LYS A 3 6.84 -5.45 -1.02
CA LYS A 3 6.95 -6.82 -0.48
C LYS A 3 8.16 -7.60 -1.05
N TRP A 4 8.40 -7.46 -2.35
CA TRP A 4 9.57 -8.09 -2.99
C TRP A 4 10.89 -7.47 -2.51
N LYS A 5 10.95 -6.14 -2.34
CA LYS A 5 12.15 -5.46 -1.81
C LYS A 5 12.46 -5.92 -0.37
N ILE A 6 11.43 -6.05 0.47
CA ILE A 6 11.57 -6.55 1.85
C ILE A 6 12.12 -7.97 1.83
N ASN A 7 11.48 -8.91 1.10
CA ASN A 7 11.94 -10.30 1.02
C ASN A 7 13.39 -10.43 0.53
N LYS A 8 13.78 -9.58 -0.43
CA LYS A 8 15.16 -9.53 -0.91
C LYS A 8 16.12 -9.11 0.22
N LEU A 9 15.83 -8.00 0.89
CA LEU A 9 16.67 -7.50 1.99
C LEU A 9 16.73 -8.46 3.18
N GLU A 10 15.65 -9.17 3.47
CA GLU A 10 15.63 -10.24 4.49
C GLU A 10 16.57 -11.39 4.11
N THR A 11 16.63 -11.73 2.82
CA THR A 11 17.56 -12.75 2.31
C THR A 11 19.00 -12.26 2.43
N ASP A 12 19.27 -11.02 2.02
CA ASP A 12 20.60 -10.40 2.13
C ASP A 12 21.07 -10.35 3.59
N LEU A 13 20.20 -9.90 4.51
CA LEU A 13 20.46 -9.87 5.96
C LEU A 13 20.80 -11.26 6.51
N ARG A 14 20.09 -12.30 6.05
CA ARG A 14 20.33 -13.68 6.47
C ARG A 14 21.71 -14.17 6.02
N LEU A 15 22.13 -13.82 4.80
CA LEU A 15 23.44 -14.19 4.29
C LEU A 15 24.56 -13.49 5.07
N GLU A 16 24.44 -12.18 5.32
CA GLU A 16 25.44 -11.43 6.09
C GLU A 16 25.60 -12.00 7.51
N LYS A 17 24.50 -12.30 8.20
CA LYS A 17 24.56 -12.94 9.53
C LYS A 17 25.23 -14.32 9.50
N LEU A 18 25.04 -15.10 8.43
CA LEU A 18 25.68 -16.40 8.28
C LEU A 18 27.18 -16.28 8.05
N LEU A 19 27.60 -15.31 7.24
CA LEU A 19 29.02 -15.01 7.02
C LEU A 19 29.69 -14.54 8.32
N ASP A 20 29.06 -13.63 9.05
CA ASP A 20 29.56 -13.18 10.36
C ASP A 20 29.69 -14.36 11.35
N LEU A 21 28.73 -15.28 11.38
CA LEU A 21 28.76 -16.47 12.26
C LEU A 21 29.92 -17.42 11.96
N GLU A 22 30.40 -17.47 10.72
CA GLU A 22 31.53 -18.33 10.31
C GLU A 22 32.89 -17.71 10.71
N GLU A 23 32.94 -16.38 10.87
CA GLU A 23 34.16 -15.63 11.16
C GLU A 23 34.34 -15.28 12.65
N LEU A 24 33.33 -15.49 13.50
CA LEU A 24 33.36 -15.08 14.91
C LEU A 24 34.02 -16.11 15.85
N PRO A 25 34.97 -15.71 16.72
CA PRO A 25 35.34 -16.49 17.89
C PRO A 25 34.17 -16.54 18.89
N GLU A 26 33.99 -17.68 19.56
CA GLU A 26 32.86 -17.92 20.48
C GLU A 26 32.69 -16.78 21.50
N GLY A 27 31.62 -15.98 21.36
CA GLY A 27 31.18 -15.02 22.38
C GLY A 27 31.10 -13.54 22.00
N GLU A 28 31.48 -13.13 20.79
CA GLU A 28 31.31 -11.73 20.33
C GLU A 28 29.94 -11.50 19.66
N GLY A 29 29.31 -10.35 20.00
CA GLY A 29 28.04 -9.93 19.41
C GLY A 29 28.22 -9.39 17.99
N ILE A 30 27.21 -9.61 17.14
CA ILE A 30 27.20 -9.12 15.74
C ILE A 30 26.90 -7.62 15.74
N ASP A 31 27.92 -6.77 15.96
CA ASP A 31 27.88 -5.32 15.76
C ASP A 31 28.29 -4.94 14.32
N ASN A 32 27.95 -5.78 13.34
CA ASN A 32 28.25 -5.53 11.93
C ASN A 32 27.41 -4.34 11.41
N PRO A 33 28.03 -3.22 10.97
CA PRO A 33 27.30 -2.06 10.45
C PRO A 33 26.41 -2.37 9.25
N ILE A 34 26.75 -3.40 8.46
CA ILE A 34 25.97 -3.85 7.30
C ILE A 34 24.66 -4.50 7.78
N VAL A 35 24.74 -5.39 8.78
CA VAL A 35 23.59 -6.05 9.41
C VAL A 35 22.65 -5.01 10.00
N LEU A 36 23.17 -4.07 10.80
CA LEU A 36 22.38 -2.99 11.41
C LEU A 36 21.66 -2.14 10.36
N ARG A 37 22.34 -1.79 9.26
CA ARG A 37 21.73 -1.01 8.16
C ARG A 37 20.65 -1.79 7.44
N LEU A 38 20.84 -3.10 7.21
CA LEU A 38 19.84 -3.96 6.57
C LEU A 38 18.59 -4.10 7.45
N GLU A 39 18.77 -4.28 8.75
CA GLU A 39 17.66 -4.33 9.72
C GLU A 39 16.87 -3.03 9.75
N ASP A 40 17.55 -1.88 9.79
CA ASP A 40 16.89 -0.57 9.77
C ASP A 40 16.10 -0.35 8.47
N ASN A 41 16.68 -0.70 7.32
CA ASN A 41 16.01 -0.62 6.02
C ASN A 41 14.76 -1.50 5.97
N ILE A 42 14.84 -2.75 6.45
CA ILE A 42 13.69 -3.66 6.51
C ILE A 42 12.61 -3.08 7.42
N LYS A 43 12.99 -2.55 8.58
CA LYS A 43 12.07 -1.93 9.54
C LYS A 43 11.33 -0.75 8.94
N GLN A 44 12.04 0.18 8.30
CA GLN A 44 11.43 1.35 7.64
C GLN A 44 10.48 0.94 6.52
N LEU A 45 10.89 0.00 5.65
CA LEU A 45 10.05 -0.48 4.55
C LEU A 45 8.80 -1.22 5.05
N THR A 46 8.93 -1.99 6.13
CA THR A 46 7.82 -2.71 6.75
C THR A 46 6.82 -1.75 7.40
N ALA A 47 7.31 -0.73 8.10
CA ALA A 47 6.46 0.33 8.66
C ALA A 47 5.69 1.06 7.56
N SER A 48 6.37 1.46 6.48
CA SER A 48 5.73 2.10 5.34
C SER A 48 4.70 1.20 4.63
N LEU A 49 4.97 -0.10 4.55
CA LEU A 49 4.01 -1.07 4.01
C LEU A 49 2.76 -1.16 4.90
N ALA A 50 2.94 -1.26 6.22
CA ALA A 50 1.84 -1.33 7.18
C ALA A 50 0.95 -0.07 7.14
N GLU A 51 1.55 1.13 7.08
CA GLU A 51 0.81 2.38 6.92
C GLU A 51 -0.04 2.39 5.64
N LYS A 52 0.54 1.94 4.51
CA LYS A 52 -0.18 1.86 3.23
C LYS A 52 -1.31 0.83 3.26
N GLU A 53 -1.09 -0.32 3.90
CA GLU A 53 -2.13 -1.34 4.08
C GLU A 53 -3.26 -0.84 4.97
N GLN A 54 -2.95 -0.09 6.03
CA GLN A 54 -3.95 0.52 6.89
C GLN A 54 -4.76 1.59 6.14
N ALA A 55 -4.09 2.47 5.38
CA ALA A 55 -4.77 3.46 4.54
C ALA A 55 -5.70 2.79 3.52
N MET A 56 -5.26 1.68 2.89
CA MET A 56 -6.09 0.91 1.96
C MET A 56 -7.30 0.30 2.65
N LYS A 57 -7.14 -0.29 3.85
CA LYS A 57 -8.27 -0.84 4.63
C LYS A 57 -9.28 0.25 4.96
N SER A 58 -8.82 1.42 5.42
CA SER A 58 -9.69 2.57 5.71
C SER A 58 -10.45 3.03 4.47
N LEU A 59 -9.79 3.10 3.32
CA LEU A 59 -10.41 3.44 2.05
C LEU A 59 -11.49 2.43 1.64
N VAL A 60 -11.20 1.12 1.72
CA VAL A 60 -12.18 0.07 1.40
C VAL A 60 -13.40 0.18 2.32
N MET A 61 -13.18 0.37 3.63
CA MET A 61 -14.28 0.56 4.60
C MET A 61 -15.11 1.80 4.31
N LEU A 62 -14.49 2.90 3.85
CA LEU A 62 -15.21 4.12 3.45
C LEU A 62 -16.07 3.85 2.20
N ILE A 63 -15.49 3.21 1.19
CA ILE A 63 -16.17 2.89 -0.08
C ILE A 63 -17.38 1.99 0.18
N ASP A 64 -17.24 0.97 1.04
CA ASP A 64 -18.32 0.03 1.35
C ASP A 64 -19.50 0.65 2.12
N ARG A 65 -19.39 1.88 2.62
CA ARG A 65 -20.55 2.65 3.15
C ARG A 65 -21.48 3.14 2.04
N PHE A 66 -20.94 3.38 0.84
CA PHE A 66 -21.72 3.75 -0.33
C PHE A 66 -22.38 2.51 -0.94
N LYS A 67 -23.52 2.70 -1.62
CA LYS A 67 -24.28 1.61 -2.27
C LYS A 67 -24.60 1.95 -3.72
N GLY A 68 -24.90 0.92 -4.50
CA GLY A 68 -25.31 1.10 -5.89
C GLY A 68 -24.20 1.72 -6.76
N LEU A 69 -24.60 2.68 -7.59
CA LEU A 69 -23.73 3.32 -8.59
C LEU A 69 -22.53 4.04 -7.94
N ASP A 70 -22.73 4.68 -6.80
CA ASP A 70 -21.67 5.41 -6.10
C ASP A 70 -20.54 4.48 -5.63
N ASN A 71 -20.88 3.30 -5.08
CA ASN A 71 -19.91 2.28 -4.70
C ASN A 71 -19.13 1.76 -5.91
N GLN A 72 -19.83 1.53 -7.04
CA GLN A 72 -19.20 1.07 -8.27
C GLN A 72 -18.20 2.09 -8.82
N ILE A 73 -18.58 3.37 -8.88
CA ILE A 73 -17.70 4.46 -9.31
C ILE A 73 -16.46 4.55 -8.42
N LEU A 74 -16.63 4.48 -7.10
CA LEU A 74 -15.51 4.54 -6.16
C LEU A 74 -14.57 3.33 -6.27
N LYS A 75 -15.11 2.11 -6.37
CA LYS A 75 -14.30 0.89 -6.56
C LYS A 75 -13.49 0.95 -7.85
N MET A 76 -14.14 1.31 -8.96
CA MET A 76 -13.45 1.43 -10.23
C MET A 76 -12.39 2.53 -10.22
N LYS A 77 -12.65 3.67 -9.57
CA LYS A 77 -11.72 4.79 -9.52
C LYS A 77 -10.49 4.52 -8.65
N TYR A 78 -10.70 3.96 -7.47
CA TYR A 78 -9.65 3.90 -6.43
C TYR A 78 -9.09 2.51 -6.16
N ILE A 79 -9.82 1.44 -6.52
CA ILE A 79 -9.34 0.05 -6.41
C ILE A 79 -8.82 -0.43 -7.76
N GLU A 80 -9.60 -0.28 -8.83
CA GLU A 80 -9.21 -0.70 -10.18
C GLU A 80 -8.31 0.33 -10.90
N GLY A 81 -8.24 1.57 -10.39
CA GLY A 81 -7.37 2.61 -10.93
C GLY A 81 -7.87 3.24 -12.24
N LEU A 82 -9.15 3.08 -12.58
CA LEU A 82 -9.72 3.58 -13.82
C LEU A 82 -9.94 5.11 -13.80
N THR A 83 -9.86 5.72 -14.98
CA THR A 83 -10.23 7.12 -15.17
C THR A 83 -11.76 7.28 -15.18
N LEU A 84 -12.26 8.48 -14.83
CA LEU A 84 -13.71 8.76 -14.90
C LEU A 84 -14.28 8.60 -16.33
N LYS A 85 -13.42 8.70 -17.35
CA LYS A 85 -13.79 8.44 -18.75
C LYS A 85 -14.00 6.95 -19.00
N GLU A 86 -13.03 6.11 -18.63
CA GLU A 86 -13.14 4.65 -18.76
C GLU A 86 -14.32 4.09 -17.93
N ILE A 87 -14.57 4.68 -16.76
CA ILE A 87 -15.73 4.31 -15.93
C ILE A 87 -17.04 4.63 -16.64
N ALA A 88 -17.16 5.82 -17.24
CA ALA A 88 -18.34 6.21 -18.00
C ALA A 88 -18.59 5.27 -19.18
N GLU A 89 -17.52 4.90 -19.91
CA GLU A 89 -17.58 3.93 -21.00
C GLU A 89 -18.02 2.54 -20.52
N LYS A 90 -17.46 2.05 -19.41
CA LYS A 90 -17.82 0.73 -18.83
C LYS A 90 -19.24 0.66 -18.28
N LEU A 91 -19.72 1.74 -17.65
CA LEU A 91 -21.04 1.80 -17.04
C LEU A 91 -22.11 2.30 -18.03
N ILE A 92 -21.74 2.60 -19.28
CA ILE A 92 -22.64 3.08 -20.34
C ILE A 92 -23.36 4.38 -19.92
N TYR A 93 -22.62 5.28 -19.27
CA TYR A 93 -23.07 6.62 -18.90
C TYR A 93 -22.26 7.69 -19.64
N SER A 94 -22.80 8.91 -19.70
CA SER A 94 -22.02 10.04 -20.20
C SER A 94 -20.90 10.39 -19.22
N HIS A 95 -19.75 10.82 -19.74
CA HIS A 95 -18.62 11.24 -18.92
C HIS A 95 -19.01 12.32 -17.90
N GLN A 96 -19.80 13.32 -18.34
CA GLN A 96 -20.28 14.39 -17.47
C GLN A 96 -21.14 13.88 -16.31
N HIS A 97 -21.98 12.86 -16.54
CA HIS A 97 -22.80 12.27 -15.49
C HIS A 97 -21.96 11.63 -14.39
N ILE A 98 -20.93 10.84 -14.78
CA ILE A 98 -19.99 10.22 -13.84
C ILE A 98 -19.19 11.28 -13.08
N VAL A 99 -18.75 12.35 -13.74
CA VAL A 99 -18.04 13.47 -13.08
C VAL A 99 -18.92 14.15 -12.03
N ASN A 100 -20.20 14.40 -12.35
CA ASN A 100 -21.15 15.03 -11.42
C ASN A 100 -21.44 14.13 -10.20
N LEU A 101 -21.61 12.83 -10.42
CA LEU A 101 -21.79 11.84 -9.34
C LEU A 101 -20.54 11.77 -8.47
N HIS A 102 -19.35 11.61 -9.07
CA HIS A 102 -18.07 11.59 -8.35
C HIS A 102 -17.90 12.84 -7.49
N THR A 103 -18.17 14.03 -8.04
CA THR A 103 -18.10 15.29 -7.28
C THR A 103 -19.06 15.31 -6.10
N SER A 104 -20.28 14.81 -6.27
CA SER A 104 -21.28 14.72 -5.20
C SER A 104 -20.85 13.76 -4.09
N ILE A 105 -20.28 12.61 -4.46
CA ILE A 105 -19.73 11.62 -3.52
C ILE A 105 -18.58 12.23 -2.71
N ILE A 106 -17.63 12.91 -3.37
CA ILE A 106 -16.50 13.56 -2.68
C ILE A 106 -16.99 14.63 -1.70
N LYS A 107 -17.98 15.43 -2.08
CA LYS A 107 -18.59 16.41 -1.18
C LYS A 107 -19.26 15.74 0.02
N ALA A 108 -19.94 14.61 -0.18
CA ALA A 108 -20.54 13.86 0.91
C ALA A 108 -19.46 13.37 1.89
N ILE A 109 -18.37 12.77 1.39
CA ILE A 109 -17.24 12.32 2.22
C ILE A 109 -16.67 13.47 3.05
N ALA A 110 -16.43 14.63 2.43
CA ALA A 110 -15.87 15.81 3.10
C ALA A 110 -16.78 16.40 4.20
N LEU A 111 -18.07 16.08 4.21
CA LEU A 111 -19.01 16.49 5.26
C LEU A 111 -19.05 15.51 6.46
N PHE A 112 -18.49 14.31 6.30
CA PHE A 112 -18.44 13.28 7.35
C PHE A 112 -17.09 13.23 8.09
N GLU A 113 -16.10 14.03 7.68
CA GLU A 113 -14.86 14.31 8.42
C GLU A 113 -15.03 15.54 9.33
#